data_AF-A0A9E0RXL8-F1
#
_entry.id   AF-A0A9E0RXL8-F1
#
_cell.length_a   1.000
_cell.length_b   1.000
_cell.length_c   1.000
_cell.angle_alpha   90.00
_cell.angle_beta   90.00
_cell.angle_gamma   90.00
#
_symmetry.space_group_name_H-M   'P 1'
#
loop_
_entity.id
_entity.type
_entity.pdbx_description
1 polymer ?
#
loop_
_entity_poly.entity_id
_entity_poly.type
_entity_poly.pdbx_seq_one_letter_code
_entity_poly.pdbx_strand_id
1 'polypeptide(L)'
;PRPEPAPAPQAPPVIASPSRAVDDDLFDAAAERFATNALEEDRPEPNGTALFDEDTLAQPEEDTPRDVFDEDQSEPQRNGDTSLSAIIADMERDDQPERSREETAENLLDRLEDSGIRLTEIFRPKDKKKIAFAARKGERQRRSTINQSAGRQVERVRMRLRGDSDLMALARDFVTMEESDALNALENTHASNKNASARLATYLLVDAALS
;
A
#
# COMPACT_ATOMS: atom_id res chain seq x y z
N PRO A 1 5.19 -67.41 47.11
CA PRO A 1 4.40 -66.17 47.31
C PRO A 1 4.95 -65.02 46.44
N ARG A 2 4.29 -64.74 45.31
CA ARG A 2 4.59 -63.57 44.48
C ARG A 2 4.00 -62.31 45.14
N PRO A 3 4.72 -61.18 45.19
CA PRO A 3 4.16 -59.92 45.66
C PRO A 3 3.15 -59.35 44.65
N GLU A 4 2.03 -58.83 45.16
CA GLU A 4 0.99 -58.11 44.42
C GLU A 4 1.54 -56.85 43.73
N PRO A 5 1.01 -56.48 42.55
CA PRO A 5 1.35 -55.21 41.90
C PRO A 5 0.66 -54.02 42.61
N ALA A 6 1.41 -52.96 42.84
CA ALA A 6 0.92 -51.70 43.41
C ALA A 6 -0.11 -51.01 42.49
N PRO A 7 -1.11 -50.30 43.05
CA PRO A 7 -2.12 -49.60 42.26
C PRO A 7 -1.55 -48.38 41.52
N ALA A 8 -1.96 -48.19 40.27
CA ALA A 8 -1.58 -47.07 39.41
C ALA A 8 -2.08 -45.71 39.94
N PRO A 9 -1.35 -44.60 39.69
CA PRO A 9 -1.74 -43.27 40.13
C PRO A 9 -2.98 -42.77 39.36
N GLN A 10 -3.98 -42.29 40.10
CA GLN A 10 -5.19 -41.68 39.56
C GLN A 10 -4.87 -40.30 38.94
N ALA A 11 -5.42 -40.03 37.75
CA ALA A 11 -5.30 -38.75 37.07
C ALA A 11 -6.12 -37.65 37.79
N PRO A 12 -5.65 -36.39 37.80
CA PRO A 12 -6.37 -35.29 38.45
C PRO A 12 -7.63 -34.85 37.67
N PRO A 13 -8.65 -34.32 38.35
CA PRO A 13 -9.89 -33.88 37.71
C PRO A 13 -9.67 -32.61 36.86
N VAL A 14 -10.27 -32.62 35.67
CA VAL A 14 -10.29 -31.50 34.72
C VAL A 14 -11.22 -30.42 35.27
N ILE A 15 -10.65 -29.30 35.72
CA ILE A 15 -11.42 -28.12 36.12
C ILE A 15 -11.90 -27.42 34.85
N ALA A 16 -13.21 -27.42 34.61
CA ALA A 16 -13.85 -26.66 33.55
C ALA A 16 -13.80 -25.15 33.90
N SER A 17 -13.13 -24.36 33.05
CA SER A 17 -13.13 -22.89 33.17
C SER A 17 -14.53 -22.34 32.82
N PRO A 18 -15.11 -21.44 33.62
CA PRO A 18 -16.35 -20.76 33.25
C PRO A 18 -16.11 -19.74 32.13
N SER A 19 -16.94 -19.82 31.10
CA SER A 19 -17.06 -18.86 30.00
C SER A 19 -17.27 -17.44 30.54
N ARG A 20 -16.34 -16.55 30.23
CA ARG A 20 -16.47 -15.10 30.45
C ARG A 20 -17.30 -14.53 29.29
N ALA A 21 -18.62 -14.54 29.43
CA ALA A 21 -19.47 -13.60 28.72
C ALA A 21 -19.14 -12.21 29.28
N VAL A 22 -18.52 -11.37 28.47
CA VAL A 22 -18.34 -9.95 28.74
C VAL A 22 -19.28 -9.23 27.80
N ASP A 23 -20.14 -8.44 28.43
CA ASP A 23 -21.36 -7.83 27.93
C ASP A 23 -21.13 -6.92 26.72
N ASP A 24 -21.86 -7.17 25.63
CA ASP A 24 -21.89 -6.36 24.41
C ASP A 24 -22.62 -5.00 24.62
N ASP A 25 -23.29 -4.79 25.75
CA ASP A 25 -24.08 -3.57 26.03
C ASP A 25 -23.25 -2.34 26.41
N LEU A 26 -21.94 -2.47 26.65
CA LEU A 26 -21.10 -1.33 27.05
C LEU A 26 -20.63 -0.46 25.87
N PHE A 27 -20.70 -0.97 24.64
CA PHE A 27 -20.14 -0.27 23.46
C PHE A 27 -21.10 0.76 22.85
N ASP A 28 -22.42 0.58 22.98
CA ASP A 28 -23.40 1.51 22.40
C ASP A 28 -23.52 2.83 23.19
N ALA A 29 -23.30 2.80 24.51
CA ALA A 29 -23.35 4.01 25.34
C ALA A 29 -22.20 5.01 25.06
N ALA A 30 -21.13 4.58 24.39
CA ALA A 30 -20.00 5.45 24.05
C ALA A 30 -20.25 6.26 22.76
N ALA A 31 -21.11 5.78 21.86
CA ALA A 31 -21.36 6.43 20.57
C ALA A 31 -22.20 7.71 20.71
N GLU A 32 -23.15 7.76 21.65
CA GLU A 32 -24.02 8.94 21.85
C GLU A 32 -23.28 10.15 22.46
N ARG A 33 -22.15 9.94 23.13
CA ARG A 33 -21.40 11.02 23.79
C ARG A 33 -20.54 11.85 22.84
N PHE A 34 -20.27 11.37 21.62
CA PHE A 34 -19.50 12.10 20.61
C PHE A 34 -20.37 12.92 19.64
N ALA A 35 -21.67 12.62 19.54
CA ALA A 35 -22.60 13.34 18.67
C ALA A 35 -23.08 14.69 19.24
N THR A 36 -22.86 14.94 20.53
CA THR A 36 -23.36 16.13 21.25
C THR A 36 -22.41 17.34 21.21
N ASN A 37 -21.16 17.16 20.76
CA ASN A 37 -20.19 18.28 20.66
C ASN A 37 -20.23 19.02 19.30
N ALA A 38 -21.18 18.72 18.41
CA ALA A 38 -21.20 19.24 17.04
C ALA A 38 -22.28 20.30 16.76
N LEU A 39 -22.95 20.85 17.79
CA LEU A 39 -24.13 21.72 17.60
C LEU A 39 -24.09 23.07 18.34
N GLU A 40 -22.93 23.62 18.67
CA GLU A 40 -22.87 24.96 19.28
C GLU A 40 -21.67 25.78 18.77
N GLU A 41 -21.88 26.53 17.69
CA GLU A 41 -21.26 27.86 17.54
C GLU A 41 -22.07 28.71 16.55
N ASP A 42 -22.88 29.61 17.12
CA ASP A 42 -23.64 30.66 16.46
C ASP A 42 -22.90 32.01 16.60
N ARG A 43 -22.62 32.64 15.44
CA ARG A 43 -22.46 34.11 15.19
C ARG A 43 -21.20 34.88 15.65
N PRO A 44 -20.99 36.13 15.18
CA PRO A 44 -21.08 36.73 13.83
C PRO A 44 -19.80 37.56 13.47
N GLU A 45 -19.67 38.03 12.21
CA GLU A 45 -18.62 39.00 11.80
C GLU A 45 -18.78 40.40 12.45
N PRO A 46 -17.73 41.28 12.46
CA PRO A 46 -17.65 42.25 11.35
C PRO A 46 -16.24 42.81 10.97
N ASN A 47 -16.21 43.32 9.73
CA ASN A 47 -15.51 44.51 9.24
C ASN A 47 -13.99 44.50 8.98
N GLY A 48 -13.67 44.73 7.70
CA GLY A 48 -12.81 45.87 7.36
C GLY A 48 -12.14 45.86 5.99
N THR A 49 -12.80 46.48 5.00
CA THR A 49 -12.22 47.34 3.93
C THR A 49 -11.22 46.69 2.95
N ALA A 50 -11.21 46.95 1.64
CA ALA A 50 -11.82 48.00 0.82
C ALA A 50 -11.86 47.54 -0.65
N LEU A 51 -12.80 48.15 -1.39
CA LEU A 51 -12.76 48.59 -2.79
C LEU A 51 -11.71 47.96 -3.73
N PHE A 52 -12.14 47.47 -4.89
CA PHE A 52 -12.02 48.18 -6.18
C PHE A 52 -12.91 47.48 -7.23
N ASP A 53 -13.90 48.21 -7.72
CA ASP A 53 -14.70 48.03 -8.95
C ASP A 53 -13.81 47.64 -10.15
N GLU A 54 -14.15 46.60 -10.92
CA GLU A 54 -15.04 46.57 -12.09
C GLU A 54 -14.51 47.34 -13.31
N ASP A 55 -14.62 46.65 -14.46
CA ASP A 55 -14.37 47.11 -15.84
C ASP A 55 -12.88 47.09 -16.26
N THR A 56 -12.45 46.45 -17.36
CA THR A 56 -12.99 46.57 -18.72
C THR A 56 -12.43 45.43 -19.60
N LEU A 57 -13.27 44.85 -20.46
CA LEU A 57 -12.92 43.98 -21.58
C LEU A 57 -12.12 44.74 -22.67
N ALA A 58 -10.99 44.18 -23.14
CA ALA A 58 -10.57 44.17 -24.56
C ALA A 58 -9.12 43.66 -24.75
N GLN A 59 -8.96 42.58 -25.52
CA GLN A 59 -7.84 42.42 -26.49
C GLN A 59 -8.34 42.93 -27.86
N PRO A 60 -7.55 43.02 -28.97
CA PRO A 60 -6.16 42.58 -29.24
C PRO A 60 -5.32 43.58 -30.10
N GLU A 61 -4.21 43.08 -30.69
CA GLU A 61 -3.40 43.62 -31.83
C GLU A 61 -2.48 44.82 -31.51
N GLU A 62 -1.31 45.06 -32.10
CA GLU A 62 -0.31 44.39 -32.97
C GLU A 62 0.89 45.37 -33.04
N ASP A 63 2.00 44.93 -33.65
CA ASP A 63 2.91 45.76 -34.46
C ASP A 63 4.27 46.28 -33.89
N THR A 64 5.29 45.44 -34.15
CA THR A 64 6.63 45.72 -34.76
C THR A 64 7.70 46.56 -34.01
N PRO A 65 8.96 46.61 -34.51
CA PRO A 65 9.95 45.53 -34.51
C PRO A 65 11.28 46.01 -33.86
N ARG A 66 12.19 45.10 -33.47
CA ARG A 66 13.58 45.50 -33.22
C ARG A 66 14.59 44.48 -33.75
N ASP A 67 15.31 44.98 -34.75
CA ASP A 67 16.54 44.53 -35.39
C ASP A 67 17.42 43.52 -34.64
N VAL A 68 17.66 42.42 -35.35
CA VAL A 68 18.97 41.86 -35.73
C VAL A 68 20.16 42.31 -34.89
N PHE A 69 20.66 41.38 -34.08
CA PHE A 69 22.09 41.19 -33.91
C PHE A 69 22.48 39.83 -34.49
N ASP A 70 23.41 39.93 -35.43
CA ASP A 70 24.13 38.90 -36.15
C ASP A 70 25.04 38.13 -35.20
N GLU A 71 25.01 36.80 -35.25
CA GLU A 71 26.19 35.99 -34.95
C GLU A 71 26.09 34.64 -35.68
N ASP A 72 26.73 34.61 -36.84
CA ASP A 72 27.18 33.41 -37.53
C ASP A 72 28.09 32.59 -36.59
N GLN A 73 27.53 31.57 -35.95
CA GLN A 73 28.32 30.46 -35.41
C GLN A 73 27.84 29.16 -36.05
N SER A 74 28.60 28.77 -37.06
CA SER A 74 28.65 27.42 -37.59
C SER A 74 29.05 26.45 -36.46
N GLU A 75 28.09 25.74 -35.86
CA GLU A 75 28.37 24.52 -35.11
C GLU A 75 27.89 23.29 -35.89
N PRO A 76 28.77 22.29 -36.13
CA PRO A 76 28.42 21.11 -36.88
C PRO A 76 27.42 20.28 -36.08
N GLN A 77 26.37 19.88 -36.78
CA GLN A 77 25.42 18.84 -36.49
C GLN A 77 26.09 17.55 -35.94
N ARG A 78 26.49 17.52 -34.67
CA ARG A 78 26.79 16.31 -33.90
C ARG A 78 25.50 15.75 -33.30
N ASN A 79 24.49 15.56 -34.15
CA ASN A 79 23.20 14.98 -33.76
C ASN A 79 23.12 13.47 -34.10
N GLY A 80 24.23 12.86 -34.52
CA GLY A 80 24.31 11.44 -34.86
C GLY A 80 24.45 10.53 -33.65
N ASP A 81 25.24 10.94 -32.64
CA ASP A 81 25.61 10.05 -31.54
C ASP A 81 24.52 9.95 -30.47
N THR A 82 23.79 11.03 -30.18
CA THR A 82 22.69 11.04 -29.19
C THR A 82 21.45 10.29 -29.70
N SER A 83 21.16 10.39 -31.00
CA SER A 83 20.03 9.71 -31.63
C SER A 83 20.27 8.21 -31.70
N LEU A 84 21.47 7.78 -32.11
CA LEU A 84 21.83 6.36 -32.12
C LEU A 84 21.95 5.79 -30.71
N SER A 85 22.49 6.53 -29.76
CA SER A 85 22.56 6.10 -28.35
C SER A 85 21.17 5.99 -27.71
N ALA A 86 20.23 6.87 -28.06
CA ALA A 86 18.84 6.79 -27.62
C ALA A 86 18.11 5.58 -28.24
N ILE A 87 18.33 5.29 -29.53
CA ILE A 87 17.76 4.11 -30.20
C ILE A 87 18.37 2.82 -29.65
N ILE A 88 19.68 2.78 -29.40
CA ILE A 88 20.34 1.61 -28.80
C ILE A 88 19.86 1.41 -27.36
N ALA A 89 19.68 2.48 -26.58
CA ALA A 89 19.11 2.39 -25.23
C ALA A 89 17.63 1.94 -25.23
N ASP A 90 16.87 2.27 -26.28
CA ASP A 90 15.49 1.80 -26.48
C ASP A 90 15.47 0.32 -26.88
N MET A 91 16.36 -0.10 -27.78
CA MET A 91 16.52 -1.52 -28.15
C MET A 91 17.07 -2.38 -27.00
N GLU A 92 18.04 -1.90 -26.21
CA GLU A 92 18.52 -2.60 -25.00
C GLU A 92 17.42 -2.71 -23.92
N ARG A 93 16.43 -1.82 -23.94
CA ARG A 93 15.25 -1.90 -23.07
C ARG A 93 14.27 -2.97 -23.53
N ASP A 94 14.07 -3.09 -24.84
CA ASP A 94 13.24 -4.13 -25.49
C ASP A 94 13.93 -5.53 -25.51
N ASP A 95 15.27 -5.59 -25.42
CA ASP A 95 16.06 -6.84 -25.39
C ASP A 95 16.28 -7.41 -23.98
N GLN A 96 15.82 -6.73 -22.91
CA GLN A 96 15.66 -7.41 -21.63
C GLN A 96 14.46 -8.36 -21.79
N PRO A 97 14.62 -9.69 -21.58
CA PRO A 97 13.46 -10.56 -21.54
C PRO A 97 12.55 -10.01 -20.44
N GLU A 98 11.36 -9.51 -20.82
CA GLU A 98 10.28 -9.14 -19.91
C GLU A 98 10.18 -10.24 -18.86
N ARG A 99 10.67 -9.98 -17.64
CA ARG A 99 10.70 -11.00 -16.59
C ARG A 99 9.28 -11.51 -16.45
N SER A 100 9.12 -12.84 -16.49
CA SER A 100 7.79 -13.42 -16.35
C SER A 100 7.15 -12.92 -15.06
N ARG A 101 5.83 -12.66 -15.10
CA ARG A 101 5.07 -12.30 -13.91
C ARG A 101 5.30 -13.29 -12.76
N GLU A 102 5.47 -14.58 -13.09
CA GLU A 102 5.78 -15.61 -12.10
C GLU A 102 7.17 -15.43 -11.49
N GLU A 103 8.19 -15.30 -12.34
CA GLU A 103 9.58 -15.14 -11.91
C GLU A 103 9.76 -13.88 -11.04
N THR A 104 9.11 -12.78 -11.44
CA THR A 104 9.12 -11.53 -10.65
C THR A 104 8.50 -11.74 -9.28
N ALA A 105 7.38 -12.47 -9.20
CA ALA A 105 6.72 -12.78 -7.95
C ALA A 105 7.61 -13.67 -7.07
N GLU A 106 8.10 -14.79 -7.58
CA GLU A 106 8.94 -15.74 -6.83
C GLU A 106 10.20 -15.06 -6.28
N ASN A 107 10.93 -14.32 -7.13
CA ASN A 107 12.15 -13.61 -6.72
C ASN A 107 11.86 -12.56 -5.63
N LEU A 108 10.75 -11.83 -5.74
CA LEU A 108 10.37 -10.87 -4.71
C LEU A 108 9.97 -11.56 -3.40
N LEU A 109 9.22 -12.65 -3.48
CA LEU A 109 8.80 -13.45 -2.33
C LEU A 109 10.03 -13.97 -1.59
N ASP A 110 10.94 -14.65 -2.29
CA ASP A 110 12.14 -15.24 -1.72
C ASP A 110 13.01 -14.19 -1.01
N ARG A 111 13.26 -13.04 -1.67
CA ARG A 111 14.05 -11.95 -1.06
C ARG A 111 13.40 -11.37 0.20
N LEU A 112 12.08 -11.31 0.27
CA LEU A 112 11.38 -10.85 1.47
C LEU A 112 11.41 -11.92 2.57
N GLU A 113 11.24 -13.20 2.24
CA GLU A 113 11.33 -14.29 3.22
C GLU A 113 12.75 -14.45 3.78
N ASP A 114 13.78 -14.35 2.94
CA ASP A 114 15.20 -14.34 3.34
C ASP A 114 15.54 -13.17 4.28
N SER A 115 14.80 -12.06 4.18
CA SER A 115 14.90 -10.93 5.11
C SER A 115 14.22 -11.19 6.47
N GLY A 116 13.65 -12.38 6.66
CA GLY A 116 13.00 -12.82 7.90
C GLY A 116 11.51 -12.48 7.97
N ILE A 117 10.88 -12.15 6.85
CA ILE A 117 9.44 -11.82 6.79
C ILE A 117 8.65 -13.09 6.46
N ARG A 118 7.92 -13.63 7.43
CA ARG A 118 7.11 -14.84 7.24
C ARG A 118 5.76 -14.53 6.59
N LEU A 119 5.74 -14.42 5.25
CA LEU A 119 4.61 -13.89 4.46
C LEU A 119 3.28 -14.59 4.76
N THR A 120 3.28 -15.91 4.88
CA THR A 120 2.07 -16.74 5.12
C THR A 120 1.45 -16.58 6.51
N GLU A 121 2.15 -15.95 7.46
CA GLU A 121 1.69 -15.77 8.84
C GLU A 121 1.17 -14.35 9.12
N ILE A 122 1.41 -13.40 8.22
CA ILE A 122 1.19 -11.97 8.49
C ILE A 122 -0.30 -11.63 8.53
N PHE A 123 -1.04 -12.06 7.52
CA PHE A 123 -2.47 -11.77 7.43
C PHE A 123 -3.30 -12.99 7.80
N ARG A 124 -3.76 -12.97 9.05
CA ARG A 124 -4.73 -13.95 9.57
C ARG A 124 -6.08 -13.78 8.87
N PRO A 125 -6.98 -14.79 8.92
CA PRO A 125 -8.26 -14.73 8.22
C PRO A 125 -9.11 -13.53 8.63
N LYS A 126 -9.04 -13.12 9.91
CA LYS A 126 -9.75 -11.95 10.43
C LYS A 126 -9.29 -10.66 9.77
N ASP A 127 -7.98 -10.42 9.72
CA ASP A 127 -7.41 -9.20 9.16
C ASP A 127 -7.57 -9.18 7.64
N LYS A 128 -7.38 -10.34 6.99
CA LYS A 128 -7.65 -10.53 5.56
C LYS A 128 -9.09 -10.11 5.19
N LYS A 129 -10.10 -10.55 5.93
CA LYS A 129 -11.51 -10.15 5.71
C LYS A 129 -11.74 -8.65 5.94
N LYS A 130 -11.10 -8.06 6.96
CA LYS A 130 -11.17 -6.61 7.22
C LYS A 130 -10.55 -5.80 6.07
N ILE A 131 -9.39 -6.22 5.58
CA ILE A 131 -8.69 -5.58 4.46
C ILE A 131 -9.52 -5.71 3.18
N ALA A 132 -10.15 -6.86 2.93
CA ALA A 132 -11.06 -7.05 1.80
C ALA A 132 -12.26 -6.09 1.86
N PHE A 133 -12.87 -5.93 3.03
CA PHE A 133 -13.95 -4.94 3.20
C PHE A 133 -13.47 -3.50 3.01
N ALA A 134 -12.27 -3.18 3.49
CA ALA A 134 -11.64 -1.88 3.29
C ALA A 134 -11.30 -1.60 1.82
N ALA A 135 -10.90 -2.61 1.05
CA ALA A 135 -10.60 -2.50 -0.37
C ALA A 135 -11.81 -2.02 -1.18
N ARG A 136 -13.03 -2.49 -0.85
CA ARG A 136 -14.28 -2.04 -1.48
C ARG A 136 -14.60 -0.55 -1.22
N LYS A 137 -14.01 0.03 -0.17
CA LYS A 137 -14.15 1.47 0.15
C LYS A 137 -13.09 2.33 -0.55
N GLY A 138 -12.09 1.71 -1.16
CA GLY A 138 -10.99 2.38 -1.85
C GLY A 138 -9.60 2.07 -1.29
N GLU A 139 -8.58 2.39 -2.08
CA GLU A 139 -7.18 2.09 -1.77
C GLU A 139 -6.69 2.73 -0.48
N ARG A 140 -7.06 3.99 -0.21
CA ARG A 140 -6.63 4.68 1.02
C ARG A 140 -7.08 3.93 2.27
N GLN A 141 -8.32 3.43 2.26
CA GLN A 141 -8.87 2.67 3.37
C GLN A 141 -8.22 1.28 3.48
N ARG A 142 -7.96 0.61 2.34
CA ARG A 142 -7.21 -0.65 2.27
C ARG A 142 -5.84 -0.51 2.93
N ARG A 143 -5.04 0.46 2.46
CA ARG A 143 -3.69 0.75 2.95
C ARG A 143 -3.66 1.16 4.42
N SER A 144 -4.62 1.95 4.87
CA SER A 144 -4.79 2.26 6.30
C SER A 144 -5.04 1.00 7.13
N THR A 145 -5.90 0.11 6.66
CA THR A 145 -6.24 -1.14 7.38
C THR A 145 -5.07 -2.12 7.39
N ILE A 146 -4.29 -2.17 6.31
CA ILE A 146 -3.03 -2.94 6.24
C ILE A 146 -2.03 -2.38 7.27
N ASN A 147 -1.84 -1.07 7.33
CA ASN A 147 -0.92 -0.46 8.31
C ASN A 147 -1.36 -0.71 9.77
N GLN A 148 -2.66 -0.72 10.05
CA GLN A 148 -3.17 -1.04 11.39
C GLN A 148 -2.93 -2.51 11.79
N SER A 149 -3.00 -3.44 10.84
CA SER A 149 -2.88 -4.88 11.11
C SER A 149 -1.43 -5.38 11.04
N ALA A 150 -0.63 -4.84 10.12
CA ALA A 150 0.70 -5.33 9.77
C ALA A 150 1.77 -4.22 9.74
N GLY A 151 1.54 -3.05 10.36
CA GLY A 151 2.43 -1.88 10.27
C GLY A 151 3.91 -2.16 10.58
N ARG A 152 4.22 -3.05 11.53
CA ARG A 152 5.62 -3.45 11.80
C ARG A 152 6.26 -4.17 10.61
N GLN A 153 5.50 -5.01 9.91
CA GLN A 153 5.99 -5.72 8.73
C GLN A 153 6.07 -4.78 7.52
N VAL A 154 5.10 -3.88 7.35
CA VAL A 154 5.14 -2.83 6.31
C VAL A 154 6.40 -1.98 6.47
N GLU A 155 6.72 -1.54 7.70
CA GLU A 155 7.91 -0.73 7.94
C GLU A 155 9.20 -1.52 7.69
N ARG A 156 9.24 -2.81 8.01
CA ARG A 156 10.38 -3.67 7.67
C ARG A 156 10.57 -3.81 6.16
N VAL A 157 9.49 -4.06 5.41
CA VAL A 157 9.52 -4.09 3.94
C VAL A 157 10.00 -2.74 3.41
N ARG A 158 9.45 -1.63 3.89
CA ARG A 158 9.85 -0.27 3.49
C ARG A 158 11.34 -0.01 3.71
N MET A 159 11.87 -0.39 4.88
CA MET A 159 13.29 -0.25 5.18
C MET A 159 14.16 -1.12 4.26
N ARG A 160 13.72 -2.34 3.95
CA ARG A 160 14.44 -3.23 3.02
C ARG A 160 14.45 -2.67 1.60
N LEU A 161 13.30 -2.19 1.11
CA LEU A 161 13.18 -1.57 -0.22
C LEU A 161 14.06 -0.32 -0.34
N ARG A 162 14.12 0.52 0.70
CA ARG A 162 14.99 1.72 0.70
C ARG A 162 16.47 1.39 0.65
N GLY A 163 16.88 0.24 1.20
CA GLY A 163 18.27 -0.21 1.22
C GLY A 163 18.70 -1.00 -0.02
N ASP A 164 17.80 -1.28 -0.95
CA ASP A 164 18.03 -2.20 -2.09
C ASP A 164 17.24 -1.70 -3.31
N SER A 165 17.92 -0.97 -4.20
CA SER A 165 17.30 -0.35 -5.39
C SER A 165 16.72 -1.37 -6.35
N ASP A 166 17.36 -2.54 -6.48
CA ASP A 166 16.93 -3.60 -7.37
C ASP A 166 15.66 -4.26 -6.83
N LEU A 167 15.60 -4.48 -5.52
CA LEU A 167 14.38 -4.93 -4.85
C LEU A 167 13.26 -3.89 -4.97
N MET A 168 13.57 -2.59 -4.89
CA MET A 168 12.58 -1.53 -5.09
C MET A 168 12.00 -1.52 -6.52
N ALA A 169 12.85 -1.69 -7.54
CA ALA A 169 12.40 -1.82 -8.92
C ALA A 169 11.49 -3.06 -9.07
N LEU A 170 11.97 -4.22 -8.60
CA LEU A 170 11.21 -5.48 -8.64
C LEU A 170 9.85 -5.37 -7.95
N ALA A 171 9.78 -4.68 -6.81
CA ALA A 171 8.56 -4.45 -6.06
C ALA A 171 7.54 -3.59 -6.82
N ARG A 172 7.99 -2.57 -7.56
CA ARG A 172 7.12 -1.72 -8.39
C ARG A 172 6.56 -2.50 -9.58
N ASP A 173 7.41 -3.28 -10.25
CA ASP A 173 7.01 -4.12 -11.37
C ASP A 173 5.99 -5.17 -10.90
N PHE A 174 6.26 -5.82 -9.76
CA PHE A 174 5.35 -6.77 -9.14
C PHE A 174 3.97 -6.17 -8.83
N VAL A 175 3.89 -5.00 -8.20
CA VAL A 175 2.59 -4.38 -7.89
C VAL A 175 1.79 -4.11 -9.16
N THR A 176 2.45 -3.62 -10.21
CA THR A 176 1.81 -3.31 -11.50
C THR A 176 1.25 -4.57 -12.17
N MET A 177 2.01 -5.67 -12.17
CA MET A 177 1.58 -6.92 -12.80
C MET A 177 0.56 -7.71 -11.96
N GLU A 178 0.64 -7.61 -10.64
CA GLU A 178 -0.10 -8.48 -9.72
C GLU A 178 -1.41 -7.88 -9.22
N GLU A 179 -1.61 -6.56 -9.35
CA GLU A 179 -2.73 -5.84 -8.75
C GLU A 179 -4.10 -6.49 -8.99
N SER A 180 -4.45 -6.74 -10.26
CA SER A 180 -5.75 -7.31 -10.62
C SER A 180 -6.00 -8.65 -9.93
N ASP A 181 -5.01 -9.55 -9.97
CA ASP A 181 -5.15 -10.89 -9.38
C ASP A 181 -5.15 -10.84 -7.85
N ALA A 182 -4.32 -10.01 -7.23
CA ALA A 182 -4.28 -9.85 -5.80
C ALA A 182 -5.59 -9.27 -5.25
N LEU A 183 -6.19 -8.29 -5.94
CA LEU A 183 -7.48 -7.73 -5.56
C LEU A 183 -8.62 -8.73 -5.78
N ASN A 184 -8.62 -9.46 -6.89
CA ASN A 184 -9.58 -10.56 -7.11
C ASN A 184 -9.45 -11.65 -6.04
N ALA A 185 -8.23 -12.04 -5.69
CA ALA A 185 -7.96 -13.00 -4.62
C ALA A 185 -8.45 -12.46 -3.26
N LEU A 186 -8.25 -11.17 -2.99
CA LEU A 186 -8.69 -10.48 -1.78
C LEU A 186 -10.22 -10.41 -1.68
N GLU A 187 -10.92 -10.13 -2.78
CA GLU A 187 -12.38 -10.10 -2.82
C GLU A 187 -12.98 -11.47 -2.51
N ASN A 188 -12.37 -12.54 -3.02
CA ASN A 188 -12.78 -13.93 -2.83
C ASN A 188 -12.41 -14.50 -1.44
N THR A 189 -11.83 -13.71 -0.55
CA THR A 189 -11.37 -14.18 0.78
C THR A 189 -12.49 -14.55 1.74
N HIS A 190 -13.72 -14.08 1.51
CA HIS A 190 -14.87 -14.39 2.35
C HIS A 190 -15.16 -15.90 2.41
N ALA A 191 -14.83 -16.65 1.35
CA ALA A 191 -14.98 -18.10 1.28
C ALA A 191 -13.88 -18.89 2.04
N SER A 192 -12.79 -18.25 2.47
CA SER A 192 -11.60 -18.93 3.00
C SER A 192 -11.26 -18.53 4.44
N ASN A 193 -11.17 -19.52 5.32
CA ASN A 193 -10.68 -19.37 6.70
C ASN A 193 -9.17 -19.65 6.83
N LYS A 194 -8.44 -19.75 5.72
CA LYS A 194 -6.97 -19.84 5.72
C LYS A 194 -6.34 -18.45 5.80
N ASN A 195 -5.08 -18.38 6.22
CA ASN A 195 -4.28 -17.15 6.10
C ASN A 195 -4.19 -16.68 4.64
N ALA A 196 -3.70 -15.46 4.42
CA ALA A 196 -3.34 -15.04 3.07
C ALA A 196 -2.24 -15.95 2.49
N SER A 197 -2.29 -16.20 1.18
CA SER A 197 -1.16 -16.80 0.47
C SER A 197 0.05 -15.86 0.55
N ALA A 198 1.27 -16.40 0.40
CA ALA A 198 2.48 -15.59 0.41
C ALA A 198 2.41 -14.46 -0.63
N ARG A 199 1.97 -14.78 -1.85
CA ARG A 199 1.83 -13.83 -2.96
C ARG A 199 0.86 -12.68 -2.65
N LEU A 200 -0.31 -13.00 -2.09
CA LEU A 200 -1.27 -11.97 -1.66
C LEU A 200 -0.70 -11.13 -0.51
N ALA A 201 -0.05 -11.77 0.47
CA ALA A 201 0.58 -11.06 1.58
C ALA A 201 1.68 -10.09 1.10
N THR A 202 2.52 -10.52 0.15
CA THR A 202 3.54 -9.68 -0.48
C THR A 202 2.90 -8.48 -1.14
N TYR A 203 1.87 -8.66 -1.96
CA TYR A 203 1.17 -7.55 -2.60
C TYR A 203 0.66 -6.53 -1.58
N LEU A 204 -0.05 -6.97 -0.54
CA LEU A 204 -0.59 -6.07 0.48
C LEU A 204 0.51 -5.30 1.24
N LEU A 205 1.64 -5.96 1.55
CA LEU A 205 2.74 -5.32 2.26
C LEU A 205 3.47 -4.31 1.38
N VAL A 206 3.77 -4.68 0.13
CA VAL A 206 4.50 -3.84 -0.80
C VAL A 206 3.66 -2.63 -1.24
N ASP A 207 2.37 -2.83 -1.56
CA ASP A 207 1.42 -1.76 -1.85
C ASP A 207 1.39 -0.72 -0.71
N ALA A 208 1.28 -1.19 0.54
CA ALA A 208 1.29 -0.31 1.70
C ALA A 208 2.65 0.35 1.97
N ALA A 209 3.77 -0.30 1.63
CA ALA A 209 5.13 0.18 1.87
C ALA A 209 5.58 1.24 0.85
N LEU A 210 5.13 1.12 -0.41
CA LEU A 210 5.38 2.05 -1.51
C LEU A 210 4.50 3.31 -1.44
N SER A 211 3.47 3.28 -0.59
CA SER A 211 2.57 4.41 -0.31
C SER A 211 3.14 5.45 0.63
#